data_AF-A0A1V6C978-F1
#
_entry.id   AF-A0A1V6C978-F1
#
_cell.length_a   1.000
_cell.length_b   1.000
_cell.length_c   1.000
_cell.angle_alpha   90.00
_cell.angle_beta   90.00
_cell.angle_gamma   90.00
#
_symmetry.space_group_name_H-M   'P 1'
#
loop_
_entity.id
_entity.type
_entity.pdbx_description
1 polymer ?
#
loop_
_entity_poly.entity_id
_entity_poly.type
_entity_poly.pdbx_seq_one_letter_code
_entity_poly.pdbx_strand_id
1 'polypeptide(L)'
;MIDEIKTVDDLLKAKKVTPEERELLKDIIEVARTNERKIREYAEQMKANFNRLSQALQTMEERTLILNKTLQGLLDATDTLHLRLMPSDKFYRE
;
A
#
# COMPACT_ATOMS: atom_id res chain seq x y z
N MET A 1 5.64 7.32 30.51
CA MET A 1 6.92 7.89 30.00
C MET A 1 7.69 6.86 29.15
N ILE A 2 7.03 6.11 28.26
CA ILE A 2 7.69 5.15 27.35
C ILE A 2 7.81 5.72 25.92
N ASP A 3 7.16 6.86 25.62
CA ASP A 3 7.11 7.48 24.29
C ASP A 3 8.41 8.13 23.77
N GLU A 4 9.46 8.21 24.58
CA GLU A 4 10.69 8.96 24.22
C GLU A 4 11.88 8.10 23.81
N ILE A 5 11.87 6.79 24.08
CA ILE A 5 13.02 5.93 23.75
C ILE A 5 12.83 5.39 22.32
N LYS A 6 13.45 6.06 21.34
CA LYS A 6 13.36 5.67 19.92
C LYS A 6 14.65 5.05 19.38
N THR A 7 15.77 5.33 20.03
CA THR A 7 17.08 4.87 19.60
C THR A 7 17.81 4.14 20.74
N VAL A 8 18.82 3.35 20.36
CA VAL A 8 19.75 2.75 21.31
C VAL A 8 20.43 3.82 22.17
N ASP A 9 20.71 4.99 21.61
CA ASP A 9 21.34 6.09 22.34
C ASP A 9 20.40 6.74 23.35
N ASP A 10 19.10 6.82 23.04
CA ASP A 10 18.09 7.27 24.01
C ASP A 10 17.98 6.30 25.17
N LEU A 11 18.07 4.99 24.87
CA LEU A 11 18.05 3.94 25.89
C LEU A 11 19.29 4.02 26.81
N LEU A 12 20.48 4.22 26.23
CA LEU A 12 21.72 4.37 27.00
C LEU A 12 21.69 5.62 27.91
N LYS A 13 21.16 6.74 27.41
CA LYS A 13 20.99 7.97 28.20
C LYS A 13 19.96 7.79 29.32
N ALA A 14 18.81 7.18 29.02
CA ALA A 14 17.76 6.93 30.00
C ALA A 14 18.24 6.00 31.13
N LYS A 15 19.08 5.02 30.79
CA LYS A 15 19.69 4.10 31.76
C LYS A 15 20.88 4.68 32.52
N LYS A 16 21.39 5.85 32.13
CA LYS A 16 22.57 6.50 32.73
C LYS A 16 23.78 5.56 32.79
N VAL A 17 24.04 4.83 31.70
CA VAL A 17 25.13 3.85 31.61
C VAL A 17 26.48 4.53 31.86
N THR A 18 27.26 3.98 32.77
CA THR A 18 28.60 4.49 33.10
C THR A 18 29.60 4.21 31.97
N PRO A 19 30.73 4.94 31.89
CA PRO A 19 31.76 4.68 30.88
C PRO A 19 32.29 3.23 30.92
N GLU A 20 32.44 2.65 32.11
CA GLU A 20 32.94 1.29 32.32
C GLU A 20 31.94 0.24 31.81
N GLU A 21 30.65 0.40 32.13
CA GLU A 21 29.58 -0.47 31.62
C GLU A 21 29.43 -0.34 30.09
N ARG A 22 29.68 0.86 29.55
CA ARG A 22 29.62 1.11 28.12
C ARG A 22 30.74 0.40 27.36
N GLU A 23 31.94 0.33 27.92
CA GLU A 23 33.04 -0.41 27.30
C GLU A 23 32.81 -1.93 27.42
N LEU A 24 32.27 -2.40 28.56
CA LEU A 24 31.90 -3.81 28.73
C LEU A 24 30.85 -4.27 27.70
N LEU A 25 29.89 -3.39 27.37
CA LEU A 25 28.77 -3.71 26.48
C LEU A 25 28.96 -3.21 25.04
N LYS A 26 30.17 -2.75 24.68
CA LYS A 26 30.45 -2.05 23.41
C LYS A 26 30.00 -2.82 22.17
N ASP A 27 30.33 -4.10 22.08
CA ASP A 27 29.98 -4.94 20.94
C ASP A 27 28.45 -5.07 20.80
N ILE A 28 27.75 -5.24 21.93
CA ILE A 28 26.28 -5.34 21.96
C ILE A 28 25.64 -4.02 21.53
N ILE A 29 26.18 -2.89 22.00
CA ILE A 29 25.72 -1.55 21.62
C ILE A 29 25.91 -1.32 20.12
N GLU A 30 27.05 -1.73 19.57
CA GLU A 30 27.34 -1.57 18.14
C GLU A 30 26.43 -2.44 17.26
N VAL A 31 26.20 -3.69 17.66
CA VAL A 31 25.23 -4.58 16.99
C VAL A 31 23.83 -3.97 17.06
N ALA A 32 23.42 -3.47 18.22
CA ALA A 32 22.10 -2.84 18.38
C ALA A 32 21.94 -1.61 17.49
N ARG A 33 22.95 -0.73 17.40
CA ARG A 33 22.94 0.44 16.51
C ARG A 33 22.91 0.04 15.03
N THR A 34 23.63 -1.02 14.66
CA THR A 34 23.61 -1.56 13.30
C THR A 34 22.23 -2.09 12.94
N ASN A 35 21.60 -2.81 13.86
CA ASN A 35 20.25 -3.32 13.67
C ASN A 35 19.21 -2.18 13.60
N GLU A 36 19.33 -1.16 14.44
CA GLU A 36 18.47 0.04 14.36
C GLU A 36 18.57 0.70 12.97
N ARG A 37 19.78 0.82 12.43
CA ARG A 37 20.00 1.37 11.07
C ARG A 37 19.29 0.51 10.01
N LYS A 38 19.48 -0.81 10.05
CA LYS A 38 18.83 -1.75 9.12
C LYS A 38 17.31 -1.68 9.22
N ILE A 39 16.77 -1.63 10.43
CA ILE A 39 15.32 -1.50 10.66
C ILE A 39 14.81 -0.20 10.02
N ARG A 40 15.52 0.92 10.20
CA ARG A 40 15.15 2.20 9.59
C ARG A 40 15.19 2.13 8.06
N GLU A 41 16.22 1.54 7.48
CA GLU A 41 16.34 1.33 6.03
C GLU A 41 15.19 0.48 5.49
N TYR A 42 14.86 -0.64 6.15
CA TYR A 42 13.74 -1.49 5.76
C TYR A 42 12.39 -0.79 5.92
N ALA A 43 12.20 0.01 6.97
CA ALA A 43 10.98 0.78 7.16
C ALA A 43 10.78 1.81 6.03
N GLU A 44 11.83 2.52 5.63
CA GLU A 44 11.76 3.45 4.49
C GLU A 44 11.48 2.73 3.17
N GLN A 45 12.13 1.59 2.93
CA GLN A 45 11.85 0.76 1.76
C GLN A 45 10.41 0.25 1.76
N MET A 46 9.90 -0.19 2.91
CA MET A 46 8.53 -0.67 3.06
C MET A 46 7.53 0.45 2.79
N LYS A 47 7.78 1.66 3.29
CA LYS A 47 6.94 2.84 3.02
C LYS A 47 6.92 3.18 1.53
N ALA A 48 8.08 3.17 0.87
CA ALA A 48 8.16 3.41 -0.57
C ALA A 48 7.41 2.34 -1.37
N ASN A 49 7.55 1.06 -1.00
CA ASN A 49 6.86 -0.05 -1.64
C ASN A 49 5.35 0.01 -1.43
N PHE A 50 4.91 0.34 -0.22
CA PHE A 50 3.50 0.51 0.08
C PHE A 50 2.87 1.65 -0.73
N ASN A 51 3.56 2.79 -0.86
CA ASN A 51 3.10 3.89 -1.70
C ASN A 51 2.96 3.48 -3.16
N ARG A 52 3.93 2.74 -3.71
CA ARG A 52 3.85 2.20 -5.08
C ARG A 52 2.68 1.23 -5.26
N LEU A 53 2.48 0.33 -4.28
CA LEU A 53 1.36 -0.61 -4.28
C LEU A 53 0.02 0.14 -4.26
N SER A 54 -0.10 1.16 -3.40
CA SER A 54 -1.31 1.98 -3.29
C SER A 54 -1.63 2.70 -4.60
N GLN A 55 -0.63 3.29 -5.27
CA GLN A 55 -0.81 3.91 -6.58
C GLN A 55 -1.23 2.91 -7.67
N ALA A 56 -0.64 1.72 -7.66
CA ALA A 56 -1.01 0.65 -8.60
C ALA A 56 -2.47 0.20 -8.39
N LEU A 57 -2.91 0.08 -7.14
CA LEU A 57 -4.29 -0.26 -6.81
C LEU A 57 -5.27 0.82 -7.25
N GLN A 58 -4.97 2.10 -7.02
CA GLN A 58 -5.78 3.23 -7.51
C GLN A 58 -5.90 3.20 -9.04
N THR A 59 -4.79 2.97 -9.75
CA THR A 59 -4.80 2.84 -11.21
C THR A 59 -5.66 1.66 -11.67
N MET A 60 -5.63 0.54 -10.93
CA MET A 60 -6.43 -0.64 -11.25
C MET A 60 -7.93 -0.40 -11.02
N GLU A 61 -8.28 0.32 -9.95
CA GLU A 61 -9.66 0.73 -9.66
C GLU A 61 -10.21 1.61 -10.79
N GLU A 62 -9.47 2.65 -11.20
CA GLU A 62 -9.85 3.53 -12.31
C GLU A 62 -10.06 2.75 -13.61
N ARG A 63 -9.14 1.84 -13.95
CA ARG A 63 -9.27 1.00 -15.14
C ARG A 63 -10.47 0.07 -15.08
N THR A 64 -10.76 -0.50 -13.91
CA THR A 64 -11.94 -1.35 -13.69
C THR A 64 -13.23 -0.56 -13.92
N LEU A 65 -13.30 0.68 -13.44
CA LEU A 65 -14.44 1.55 -13.68
C LEU A 65 -14.65 1.87 -15.17
N ILE A 66 -13.57 2.15 -15.90
CA ILE A 66 -13.61 2.39 -17.34
C ILE A 66 -14.10 1.15 -18.09
N LEU A 67 -13.55 -0.02 -17.75
CA LEU A 67 -13.97 -1.30 -18.35
C LEU A 67 -15.46 -1.56 -18.11
N ASN A 68 -15.94 -1.36 -16.88
CA ASN A 68 -17.34 -1.55 -16.54
C ASN A 68 -18.26 -0.63 -17.36
N LYS A 69 -17.94 0.66 -17.46
CA LYS A 69 -18.68 1.62 -18.30
C LYS A 69 -18.69 1.22 -19.78
N THR A 70 -17.56 0.73 -20.28
CA THR A 70 -17.43 0.31 -21.68
C THR A 70 -18.27 -0.93 -21.97
N LEU A 71 -18.28 -1.91 -21.04
CA LEU A 71 -19.13 -3.10 -21.14
C LEU A 71 -20.61 -2.74 -21.11
N GLN A 72 -21.03 -1.82 -20.23
CA GLN A 72 -22.41 -1.35 -20.22
C GLN A 72 -22.80 -0.71 -21.55
N GLY A 73 -21.95 0.15 -22.11
CA GLY A 73 -22.20 0.75 -23.42
C GLY A 73 -22.33 -0.27 -24.56
N LEU A 74 -21.56 -1.36 -24.51
CA LEU A 74 -21.69 -2.47 -25.46
C LEU A 74 -23.00 -3.24 -25.29
N LEU A 75 -23.45 -3.47 -24.06
CA LEU A 75 -24.74 -4.10 -23.78
C LEU A 75 -25.89 -3.25 -24.33
N ASP A 76 -25.91 -1.95 -24.01
CA ASP A 76 -26.95 -1.02 -24.47
C ASP A 76 -27.01 -0.93 -26.01
N ALA A 77 -25.84 -0.93 -26.66
CA ALA A 77 -25.75 -0.96 -28.13
C ALA A 77 -26.27 -2.29 -28.71
N THR A 78 -25.99 -3.40 -28.05
CA THR A 78 -26.47 -4.73 -28.45
C THR A 78 -27.99 -4.85 -28.31
N ASP A 79 -28.57 -4.33 -27.24
CA ASP A 79 -30.02 -4.29 -27.04
C ASP A 79 -30.71 -3.40 -28.09
N THR A 80 -30.12 -2.25 -28.38
CA THR A 80 -30.60 -1.36 -29.45
C THR A 80 -30.57 -2.04 -30.81
N LEU A 81 -29.49 -2.78 -31.11
CA LEU A 81 -29.35 -3.54 -32.34
C LEU A 81 -30.39 -4.67 -32.43
N HIS A 82 -30.62 -5.40 -31.35
CA HIS A 82 -31.66 -6.43 -31.26
C HIS A 82 -33.05 -5.85 -31.54
N LEU A 83 -33.41 -4.72 -30.93
CA LEU A 83 -34.69 -4.05 -31.19
C LEU A 83 -34.86 -3.65 -32.66
N ARG A 84 -33.79 -3.16 -33.30
CA ARG A 84 -33.82 -2.77 -34.73
C ARG A 84 -33.89 -3.95 -35.68
N LEU A 85 -33.34 -5.10 -35.29
CA LEU A 85 -33.33 -6.32 -36.10
C LEU A 85 -34.55 -7.22 -35.83
N MET A 86 -35.43 -6.86 -34.89
CA MET A 86 -36.66 -7.61 -34.64
C MET A 86 -37.59 -7.55 -35.87
N PRO A 87 -38.11 -8.70 -36.34
CA PRO A 87 -39.06 -8.72 -37.46
C PRO A 87 -40.35 -7.95 -37.11
N SER A 88 -40.83 -7.16 -38.07
CA SER A 88 -42.03 -6.31 -37.95
C SER A 88 -43.30 -7.07 -37.52
N ASP A 89 -43.36 -8.37 -37.82
CA ASP A 89 -44.49 -9.26 -37.49
C ASP A 89 -44.69 -9.43 -35.97
N LYS A 90 -43.71 -9.06 -35.15
CA LYS A 90 -43.79 -9.09 -33.68
C LYS A 90 -44.27 -7.78 -33.05
N PHE A 91 -44.36 -6.69 -33.81
CA PHE A 91 -44.81 -5.38 -33.32
C PHE A 91 -46.34 -5.17 -33.42
N TYR A 92 -47.03 -5.87 -34.34
CA TYR A 92 -48.48 -5.72 -34.56
C TYR A 92 -49.29 -6.89 -33.96
N ARG A 93 -49.26 -7.02 -32.63
CA ARG A 93 -50.29 -7.75 -31.89
C ARG A 93 -50.80 -6.84 -30.77
N GLU A 94 -51.67 -5.92 -31.14
CA GLU A 94 -52.71 -5.37 -30.26
C GLU A 94 -53.87 -6.38 -30.17
#